data_AF-A0A6C0KHW2-F1
#
_entry.id   AF-A0A6C0KHW2-F1
#
_cell.length_a   1.000
_cell.length_b   1.000
_cell.length_c   1.000
_cell.angle_alpha   90.00
_cell.angle_beta   90.00
_cell.angle_gamma   90.00
#
_symmetry.space_group_name_H-M   'P 1'
#
loop_
_entity.id
_entity.type
_entity.pdbx_description
1 polymer ?
#
loop_
_entity_poly.entity_id
_entity_poly.type
_entity_poly.pdbx_seq_one_letter_code
_entity_poly.pdbx_strand_id
1 'polypeptide(L)'
;MDFSEFCRCPETNMSQYFIIPLSVFLGFVFVSYFVVDRKSRSQDTDEVEEKEEEEDEYEIKYPYKSAVHMDQDLNKLKYSMTVDYTPRGVVIMLWNQEDNAFLYWADNDIPYTYLQTVSRKYVTLYNCRDVYIKSETYDKAQETNKQTNEDEQTNEQTNDEQTNKQTNDEQTNKQTNDEQTNKQTNDEEETKEEEKKSVFVQMKKYNIKPKVSDDDEKTNKFIKKGKLQDYKPFPLEDEGDRDIEFVSYSQFAKNAKDL
;
A
#
# COMPACT_ATOMS: atom_id res chain seq x y z
N MET A 1 -11.71 81.46 36.20
CA MET A 1 -11.98 80.46 35.13
C MET A 1 -10.80 80.51 34.19
N ASP A 2 -9.79 79.69 34.45
CA ASP A 2 -8.64 79.52 33.55
C ASP A 2 -8.99 78.46 32.51
N PHE A 3 -9.04 78.88 31.25
CA PHE A 3 -9.39 78.06 30.08
C PHE A 3 -8.15 77.73 29.23
N SER A 4 -6.96 77.65 29.84
CA SER A 4 -5.67 77.54 29.12
C SER A 4 -4.97 76.18 29.22
N GLU A 5 -5.53 75.17 29.88
CA GLU A 5 -4.84 73.86 30.07
C GLU A 5 -5.31 72.71 29.15
N PHE A 6 -6.22 72.92 28.20
CA PHE A 6 -6.77 71.80 27.40
C PHE A 6 -6.18 71.62 25.98
N CYS A 7 -4.90 71.95 25.76
CA CYS A 7 -4.23 71.68 24.47
C CYS A 7 -2.80 71.16 24.67
N ARG A 8 -2.65 69.95 25.22
CA ARG A 8 -1.48 69.10 24.93
C ARG A 8 -1.90 68.10 23.84
N CYS A 9 -1.58 68.41 22.58
CA CYS A 9 -1.59 67.40 21.54
C CYS A 9 -0.48 66.38 21.85
N PRO A 10 -0.76 65.06 21.85
CA PRO A 10 0.29 64.08 21.99
C PRO A 10 1.20 64.16 20.75
N GLU A 11 2.49 64.41 20.95
CA GLU A 11 3.51 64.19 19.93
C GLU A 11 3.51 62.70 19.57
N THR A 12 2.80 62.35 18.49
CA THR A 12 2.82 61.00 17.97
C THR A 12 4.16 60.78 17.29
N ASN A 13 4.95 59.87 17.85
CA ASN A 13 6.25 59.52 17.28
C ASN A 13 6.04 58.94 15.88
N MET A 14 6.66 59.54 14.85
CA MET A 14 6.62 59.09 13.45
C MET A 14 6.98 57.60 13.26
N SER A 15 7.67 56.99 14.23
CA SER A 15 7.98 55.55 14.26
C SER A 15 6.74 54.64 14.43
N GLN A 16 5.65 55.12 15.06
CA GLN A 16 4.44 54.31 15.26
C GLN A 16 3.72 53.99 13.95
N TYR A 17 3.83 54.86 12.94
CA TYR A 17 3.26 54.63 11.60
C TYR A 17 3.93 53.49 10.84
N PHE A 18 5.15 53.10 11.21
CA PHE A 18 5.87 51.99 10.58
C PHE A 18 5.64 50.65 11.29
N ILE A 19 5.41 50.65 12.60
CA ILE A 19 5.30 49.42 13.40
C ILE A 19 3.96 48.71 13.16
N ILE A 20 2.86 49.46 13.09
CA ILE A 20 1.50 48.92 12.92
C ILE A 20 1.32 48.18 11.57
N PRO A 21 1.71 48.72 10.39
CA PRO A 21 1.57 47.96 9.15
C PRO A 21 2.49 46.75 9.08
N LEU A 22 3.68 46.81 9.69
CA LEU A 22 4.62 45.68 9.73
C LEU A 22 4.06 44.50 10.54
N SER A 23 3.41 44.77 11.68
CA SER A 23 2.82 43.71 12.51
C SER A 23 1.62 43.05 11.84
N VAL A 24 0.77 43.84 11.15
CA VAL A 24 -0.34 43.32 10.36
C VAL A 24 0.17 42.47 9.19
N PHE A 25 1.23 42.91 8.51
CA PHE A 25 1.84 42.16 7.41
C PHE A 25 2.46 40.83 7.89
N LEU A 26 3.21 40.85 8.99
CA LEU A 26 3.79 39.63 9.57
C LEU A 26 2.69 38.66 10.05
N GLY A 27 1.58 39.18 10.61
CA GLY A 27 0.42 38.37 10.95
C GLY A 27 -0.21 37.69 9.73
N PHE A 28 -0.36 38.43 8.62
CA PHE A 28 -0.88 37.87 7.37
C PHE A 28 0.06 36.79 6.80
N VAL A 29 1.37 37.03 6.81
CA VAL A 29 2.37 36.04 6.38
C VAL A 29 2.28 34.79 7.26
N PHE A 30 2.22 34.93 8.58
CA PHE A 30 2.11 33.80 9.51
C PHE A 30 0.84 32.97 9.30
N VAL A 31 -0.33 33.63 9.19
CA VAL A 31 -1.60 32.95 8.92
C VAL A 31 -1.57 32.28 7.55
N SER A 32 -1.04 32.94 6.52
CA SER A 32 -0.93 32.36 5.19
C SER A 32 -0.02 31.12 5.17
N TYR A 33 1.10 31.16 5.90
CA TYR A 33 1.98 30.00 6.06
C TYR A 33 1.26 28.85 6.78
N PHE A 34 0.57 29.14 7.89
CA PHE A 34 -0.14 28.12 8.67
C PHE A 34 -1.30 27.46 7.90
N VAL A 35 -2.04 28.25 7.10
CA VAL A 35 -3.13 27.73 6.27
C VAL A 35 -2.58 26.89 5.11
N VAL A 36 -1.49 27.32 4.47
CA VAL A 36 -0.84 26.55 3.39
C VAL A 36 -0.24 25.26 3.94
N ASP A 37 0.46 25.29 5.07
CA ASP A 37 1.04 24.12 5.73
C ASP A 37 -0.03 23.10 6.17
N ARG A 38 -1.17 23.59 6.70
CA ARG A 38 -2.33 22.75 7.01
C ARG A 38 -2.92 22.07 5.78
N LYS A 39 -2.99 22.78 4.64
CA LYS A 39 -3.51 22.24 3.37
C LYS A 39 -2.56 21.22 2.74
N SER A 40 -1.25 21.45 2.80
CA SER A 40 -0.27 20.47 2.35
C SER A 40 -0.35 19.18 3.18
N ARG A 41 -0.48 19.30 4.51
CA ARG A 41 -0.61 18.14 5.38
C ARG A 41 -1.91 17.36 5.18
N SER A 42 -3.04 18.03 4.90
CA SER A 42 -4.30 17.32 4.57
C SER A 42 -4.16 16.58 3.24
N GLN A 43 -3.56 17.21 2.23
CA GLN A 43 -3.36 16.58 0.93
C GLN A 43 -2.43 15.35 1.00
N ASP A 44 -1.38 15.40 1.82
CA ASP A 44 -0.53 14.24 2.09
C ASP A 44 -1.29 13.13 2.84
N THR A 45 -2.30 13.47 3.65
CA THR A 45 -3.11 12.49 4.40
C THR A 45 -4.11 11.82 3.46
N ASP A 46 -4.84 12.61 2.66
CA ASP A 46 -5.80 12.11 1.67
C ASP A 46 -5.11 11.21 0.62
N GLU A 47 -3.92 11.57 0.15
CA GLU A 47 -3.15 10.76 -0.82
C GLU A 47 -2.62 9.44 -0.21
N VAL A 48 -2.34 9.42 1.09
CA VAL A 48 -1.93 8.20 1.80
C VAL A 48 -3.13 7.28 2.00
N GLU A 49 -4.27 7.81 2.43
CA GLU A 49 -5.52 7.04 2.58
C GLU A 49 -5.96 6.43 1.24
N GLU A 50 -5.99 7.19 0.15
CA GLU A 50 -6.36 6.68 -1.19
C GLU A 50 -5.42 5.55 -1.67
N LYS A 51 -4.12 5.64 -1.39
CA LYS A 51 -3.16 4.57 -1.73
C LYS A 51 -3.37 3.32 -0.88
N GLU A 52 -3.61 3.48 0.42
CA GLU A 52 -3.88 2.35 1.31
C GLU A 52 -5.15 1.61 0.86
N GLU A 53 -6.20 2.33 0.49
CA GLU A 53 -7.44 1.76 -0.07
C GLU A 53 -7.19 0.99 -1.38
N GLU A 54 -6.42 1.54 -2.33
CA GLU A 54 -6.09 0.85 -3.59
C GLU A 54 -5.28 -0.44 -3.34
N GLU A 55 -4.35 -0.41 -2.39
CA GLU A 55 -3.56 -1.58 -2.01
C GLU A 55 -4.45 -2.69 -1.41
N ASP A 56 -5.34 -2.33 -0.48
CA ASP A 56 -6.26 -3.26 0.17
C ASP A 56 -7.27 -3.88 -0.82
N GLU A 57 -7.84 -3.07 -1.73
CA GLU A 57 -8.74 -3.56 -2.77
C GLU A 57 -8.03 -4.56 -3.68
N TYR A 58 -6.77 -4.29 -4.03
CA TYR A 58 -5.99 -5.17 -4.91
C TYR A 58 -5.70 -6.52 -4.26
N GLU A 59 -5.40 -6.57 -2.95
CA GLU A 59 -5.12 -7.83 -2.25
C GLU A 59 -6.28 -8.82 -2.25
N ILE A 60 -7.52 -8.32 -2.39
CA ILE A 60 -8.76 -9.09 -2.31
C ILE A 60 -9.24 -9.55 -3.69
N LYS A 61 -8.65 -8.98 -4.74
CA LYS A 61 -8.95 -9.32 -6.14
C LYS A 61 -8.74 -10.83 -6.40
N TYR A 62 -9.60 -11.38 -7.26
CA TYR A 62 -9.62 -12.80 -7.66
C TYR A 62 -9.77 -13.75 -6.45
N PRO A 63 -10.96 -13.82 -5.84
CA PRO A 63 -11.20 -14.68 -4.69
C PRO A 63 -10.98 -16.16 -5.06
N TYR A 64 -10.20 -16.88 -4.26
CA TYR A 64 -9.77 -18.25 -4.52
C TYR A 64 -10.94 -19.25 -4.79
N LYS A 65 -12.14 -18.96 -4.27
CA LYS A 65 -13.33 -19.81 -4.45
C LYS A 65 -13.79 -19.92 -5.91
N SER A 66 -13.33 -19.05 -6.81
CA SER A 66 -13.69 -19.10 -8.23
C SER A 66 -12.89 -20.12 -9.06
N ALA A 67 -11.78 -20.65 -8.54
CA ALA A 67 -10.93 -21.58 -9.28
C ALA A 67 -11.52 -23.00 -9.30
N VAL A 68 -11.60 -23.59 -10.49
CA VAL A 68 -12.05 -24.99 -10.69
C VAL A 68 -10.85 -25.94 -10.63
N HIS A 69 -11.09 -27.18 -10.20
CA HIS A 69 -10.10 -28.26 -10.22
C HIS A 69 -9.69 -28.60 -11.67
N MET A 70 -8.43 -28.96 -11.87
CA MET A 70 -7.93 -29.32 -13.19
C MET A 70 -8.15 -30.81 -13.44
N ASP A 71 -9.03 -31.17 -14.36
CA ASP A 71 -9.15 -32.56 -14.84
C ASP A 71 -8.08 -32.91 -15.89
N GLN A 72 -7.24 -31.94 -16.29
CA GLN A 72 -6.36 -32.00 -17.46
C GLN A 72 -4.87 -32.07 -17.12
N ASP A 73 -4.09 -32.58 -18.08
CA ASP A 73 -2.64 -32.78 -17.99
C ASP A 73 -1.87 -31.45 -17.78
N LEU A 74 -1.01 -31.41 -16.76
CA LEU A 74 -0.23 -30.22 -16.36
C LEU A 74 0.67 -29.70 -17.49
N ASN A 75 1.00 -30.55 -18.46
CA ASN A 75 1.76 -30.20 -19.65
C ASN A 75 1.14 -29.03 -20.44
N LYS A 76 -0.19 -28.85 -20.37
CA LYS A 76 -0.88 -27.73 -21.04
C LYS A 76 -0.54 -26.37 -20.43
N LEU A 77 -0.09 -26.33 -19.17
CA LEU A 77 0.30 -25.10 -18.48
C LEU A 77 1.68 -24.57 -18.90
N LYS A 78 2.49 -25.37 -19.61
CA LYS A 78 3.87 -25.01 -19.99
C LYS A 78 3.94 -23.67 -20.73
N TYR A 79 2.92 -23.35 -21.52
CA TYR A 79 2.84 -22.12 -22.33
C TYR A 79 1.83 -21.10 -21.78
N SER A 80 1.27 -21.37 -20.61
CA SER A 80 0.30 -20.49 -19.95
C SER A 80 1.02 -19.37 -19.19
N MET A 81 0.63 -18.12 -19.43
CA MET A 81 1.15 -16.96 -18.73
C MET A 81 0.02 -15.99 -18.39
N THR A 82 0.13 -15.32 -17.25
CA THR A 82 -0.74 -14.19 -16.91
C THR A 82 0.06 -12.91 -16.82
N VAL A 83 -0.58 -11.79 -17.13
CA VAL A 83 -0.05 -10.45 -16.92
C VAL A 83 -1.03 -9.70 -16.02
N ASP A 84 -0.53 -9.01 -15.00
CA ASP A 84 -1.36 -8.18 -14.14
C ASP A 84 -0.67 -6.85 -13.80
N TYR A 85 -1.49 -5.83 -13.58
CA TYR A 85 -1.06 -4.50 -13.18
C TYR A 85 -1.30 -4.39 -11.67
N THR A 86 -0.23 -4.48 -10.90
CA THR A 86 -0.28 -4.30 -9.44
C THR A 86 -0.03 -2.82 -9.10
N PRO A 87 -0.42 -2.33 -7.91
CA PRO A 87 -0.06 -0.98 -7.45
C PRO A 87 1.45 -0.71 -7.50
N ARG A 88 2.27 -1.78 -7.36
CA ARG A 88 3.74 -1.71 -7.43
C ARG A 88 4.33 -1.98 -8.82
N GLY A 89 3.50 -2.12 -9.84
CA GLY A 89 3.92 -2.28 -11.23
C GLY A 89 3.41 -3.55 -11.90
N VAL A 90 3.87 -3.76 -13.14
CA VAL A 90 3.42 -4.87 -13.99
C VAL A 90 4.15 -6.16 -13.63
N VAL A 91 3.41 -7.25 -13.60
CA VAL A 91 3.91 -8.60 -13.35
C VAL A 91 3.52 -9.52 -14.50
N ILE A 92 4.50 -10.20 -15.07
CA ILE A 92 4.30 -11.38 -15.94
C ILE A 92 4.55 -12.61 -15.08
N MET A 93 3.60 -13.54 -15.00
CA MET A 93 3.69 -14.73 -14.14
C MET A 93 3.30 -16.00 -14.88
N LEU A 94 4.01 -17.10 -14.62
CA LEU A 94 3.74 -18.44 -15.15
C LEU A 94 4.06 -19.52 -14.12
N TRP A 95 3.48 -20.70 -14.29
CA TRP A 95 3.76 -21.85 -13.43
C TRP A 95 4.91 -22.69 -13.99
N ASN A 96 5.91 -23.01 -13.15
CA ASN A 96 6.92 -24.02 -13.48
C ASN A 96 6.68 -25.29 -12.65
N GLN A 97 6.41 -26.40 -13.35
CA GLN A 97 6.20 -27.71 -12.75
C GLN A 97 7.49 -28.31 -12.19
N GLU A 98 8.65 -28.05 -12.80
CA GLU A 98 9.94 -28.60 -12.32
C GLU A 98 10.32 -28.00 -10.96
N ASP A 99 10.15 -26.69 -10.80
CA ASP A 99 10.48 -25.96 -9.58
C ASP A 99 9.36 -25.97 -8.53
N ASN A 100 8.16 -26.47 -8.91
CA ASN A 100 6.88 -26.29 -8.22
C ASN A 100 6.71 -24.86 -7.71
N ALA A 101 6.89 -23.89 -8.61
CA ALA A 101 6.94 -22.48 -8.27
C ALA A 101 6.32 -21.60 -9.36
N PHE A 102 5.77 -20.47 -8.93
CA PHE A 102 5.38 -19.39 -9.83
C PHE A 102 6.62 -18.57 -10.21
N LEU A 103 6.95 -18.59 -11.49
CA LEU A 103 8.00 -17.76 -12.05
C LEU A 103 7.40 -16.41 -12.40
N TYR A 104 8.11 -15.33 -12.08
CA TYR A 104 7.64 -13.99 -12.43
C TYR A 104 8.74 -13.04 -12.91
N TRP A 105 8.33 -12.07 -13.72
CA TRP A 105 9.13 -10.95 -14.18
C TRP A 105 8.44 -9.65 -13.80
N ALA A 106 9.22 -8.73 -13.24
CA ALA A 106 8.76 -7.42 -12.82
C ALA A 106 9.96 -6.46 -12.74
N ASP A 107 9.75 -5.21 -13.12
CA ASP A 107 10.80 -4.19 -13.04
C ASP A 107 11.07 -3.76 -11.59
N ASN A 108 10.00 -3.69 -10.78
CA ASN A 108 10.04 -3.34 -9.37
C ASN A 108 10.05 -4.58 -8.47
N ASP A 109 10.27 -4.37 -7.18
CA ASP A 109 10.09 -5.41 -6.18
C ASP A 109 8.62 -5.48 -5.76
N ILE A 110 8.03 -6.65 -5.98
CA ILE A 110 6.59 -6.86 -5.82
C ILE A 110 6.37 -7.59 -4.50
N PRO A 111 5.49 -7.07 -3.62
CA PRO A 111 5.14 -7.72 -2.37
C PRO A 111 4.59 -9.12 -2.59
N TYR A 112 4.86 -9.98 -1.61
CA TYR A 112 4.39 -11.35 -1.62
C TYR A 112 2.85 -11.43 -1.67
N THR A 113 2.13 -10.52 -1.01
CA THR A 113 0.66 -10.45 -1.04
C THR A 113 0.13 -10.22 -2.46
N TYR A 114 0.75 -9.33 -3.23
CA TYR A 114 0.37 -9.10 -4.63
C TYR A 114 0.71 -10.30 -5.52
N LEU A 115 1.83 -10.97 -5.27
CA LEU A 115 2.17 -12.21 -5.99
C LEU A 115 1.16 -13.33 -5.69
N GLN A 116 0.61 -13.39 -4.47
CA GLN A 116 -0.52 -14.26 -4.16
C GLN A 116 -1.76 -13.88 -4.98
N THR A 117 -2.08 -12.59 -5.10
CA THR A 117 -3.21 -12.14 -5.94
C THR A 117 -3.04 -12.53 -7.41
N VAL A 118 -1.86 -12.31 -7.99
CA VAL A 118 -1.57 -12.65 -9.38
C VAL A 118 -1.58 -14.16 -9.61
N SER A 119 -1.10 -14.95 -8.65
CA SER A 119 -1.18 -16.42 -8.76
C SER A 119 -2.62 -16.93 -8.62
N ARG A 120 -3.48 -16.30 -7.82
CA ARG A 120 -4.93 -16.59 -7.81
C ARG A 120 -5.58 -16.30 -9.16
N LYS A 121 -5.22 -15.18 -9.81
CA LYS A 121 -5.64 -14.87 -11.19
C LYS A 121 -5.21 -15.98 -12.14
N TYR A 122 -3.94 -16.40 -12.08
CA TYR A 122 -3.41 -17.47 -12.92
C TYR A 122 -4.21 -18.77 -12.77
N VAL A 123 -4.38 -19.25 -11.54
CA VAL A 123 -5.09 -20.53 -11.32
C VAL A 123 -6.57 -20.47 -11.65
N THR A 124 -7.19 -19.31 -11.51
CA THR A 124 -8.58 -19.09 -11.93
C THR A 124 -8.68 -19.08 -13.46
N LEU A 125 -7.75 -18.41 -14.15
CA LEU A 125 -7.75 -18.31 -15.60
C LEU A 125 -7.53 -19.66 -16.29
N TYR A 126 -6.68 -20.50 -15.70
CA TYR A 126 -6.29 -21.79 -16.26
C TYR A 126 -6.93 -23.00 -15.60
N ASN A 127 -7.86 -22.78 -14.65
CA ASN A 127 -8.53 -23.84 -13.88
C ASN A 127 -7.55 -24.86 -13.28
N CYS A 128 -6.43 -24.37 -12.73
CA CYS A 128 -5.38 -25.19 -12.13
C CYS A 128 -5.28 -24.95 -10.62
N ARG A 129 -6.41 -25.12 -9.93
CA ARG A 129 -6.50 -24.85 -8.49
C ARG A 129 -5.46 -25.60 -7.65
N ASP A 130 -5.06 -26.80 -8.06
CA ASP A 130 -4.24 -27.70 -7.24
C ASP A 130 -2.78 -27.28 -7.12
N VAL A 131 -2.30 -26.43 -8.03
CA VAL A 131 -0.94 -25.89 -7.93
C VAL A 131 -0.84 -24.74 -6.93
N TYR A 132 -1.98 -24.19 -6.51
CA TYR A 132 -2.02 -23.08 -5.56
C TYR A 132 -2.23 -23.59 -4.14
N ILE A 133 -1.30 -23.23 -3.27
CA ILE A 133 -1.36 -23.51 -1.85
C ILE A 133 -2.05 -22.34 -1.15
N LYS A 134 -3.19 -22.62 -0.52
CA LYS A 134 -3.93 -21.60 0.22
C LYS A 134 -3.16 -21.22 1.50
N SER A 135 -2.92 -19.93 1.70
CA SER A 135 -2.27 -19.38 2.90
C SER A 135 -3.32 -18.91 3.92
N GLU A 136 -3.02 -19.03 5.22
CA GLU A 136 -3.89 -18.56 6.31
C GLU A 136 -4.09 -17.03 6.32
N THR A 137 -3.11 -16.27 5.79
CA THR A 137 -3.22 -14.80 5.69
C THR A 137 -4.34 -14.36 4.77
N TYR A 138 -4.62 -15.14 3.71
CA TYR A 138 -5.69 -14.87 2.76
C TYR A 138 -7.08 -14.91 3.43
N ASP A 139 -7.30 -15.88 4.33
CA ASP A 139 -8.61 -16.01 4.99
C ASP A 139 -8.90 -14.81 5.90
N LYS A 140 -7.87 -14.32 6.61
CA LYS A 140 -7.99 -13.12 7.45
C LYS A 140 -8.31 -11.86 6.63
N ALA A 141 -7.61 -11.65 5.52
CA ALA A 141 -7.85 -10.49 4.63
C ALA A 141 -9.27 -10.48 4.02
N GLN A 142 -9.84 -11.67 3.77
CA GLN A 142 -11.21 -11.80 3.27
C GLN A 142 -12.27 -11.61 4.36
N GLU A 143 -11.94 -11.90 5.62
CA GLU A 143 -12.83 -11.71 6.77
C GLU A 143 -12.92 -10.24 7.17
N THR A 144 -11.79 -9.51 7.23
CA THR A 144 -11.75 -8.09 7.57
C THR A 144 -12.56 -7.25 6.59
N ASN A 145 -12.41 -7.49 5.29
CA ASN A 145 -13.13 -6.72 4.27
C ASN A 145 -14.65 -6.97 4.27
N LYS A 146 -15.10 -8.16 4.67
CA LYS A 146 -16.53 -8.42 4.84
C LYS A 146 -17.15 -7.62 5.97
N GLN A 147 -16.42 -7.45 7.07
CA GLN A 147 -16.88 -6.66 8.22
C GLN A 147 -16.97 -5.18 7.86
N THR A 148 -15.97 -4.63 7.16
CA THR A 148 -15.98 -3.23 6.69
C THR A 148 -17.17 -2.94 5.76
N ASN A 149 -17.48 -3.83 4.82
CA ASN A 149 -18.63 -3.66 3.91
C ASN A 149 -20.00 -3.75 4.62
N GLU A 150 -20.11 -4.50 5.72
CA GLU A 150 -21.36 -4.61 6.51
C GLU A 150 -21.57 -3.37 7.39
N ASP A 151 -20.50 -2.76 7.89
CA ASP A 151 -20.55 -1.55 8.71
C ASP A 151 -20.83 -0.26 7.89
N GLU A 152 -20.33 -0.17 6.65
CA GLU A 152 -20.60 0.95 5.75
C GLU A 152 -22.07 1.01 5.30
N GLN A 153 -22.73 -0.14 5.11
CA GLN A 153 -24.15 -0.19 4.75
C GLN A 153 -25.10 0.26 5.87
N THR A 154 -24.62 0.34 7.11
CA THR A 154 -25.44 0.78 8.26
C THR A 154 -25.37 2.30 8.47
N ASN A 155 -24.35 2.99 7.93
CA ASN A 155 -24.13 4.43 8.14
C ASN A 155 -24.69 5.33 7.02
N GLU A 156 -25.09 4.79 5.86
CA GLU A 156 -25.71 5.60 4.78
C GLU A 156 -27.21 5.88 4.98
N GLN A 157 -27.87 5.36 6.01
CA GLN A 157 -29.31 5.60 6.27
C GLN A 157 -29.65 6.68 7.30
N THR A 158 -28.68 7.42 7.84
CA THR A 158 -28.97 8.53 8.76
C THR A 158 -28.17 9.78 8.44
N ASN A 159 -28.42 10.39 7.28
CA ASN A 159 -28.08 11.79 7.04
C ASN A 159 -29.08 12.43 6.08
N ASP A 160 -30.35 12.49 6.50
CA ASP A 160 -31.29 13.49 6.01
C ASP A 160 -32.29 13.84 7.12
N GLU A 161 -31.97 14.92 7.85
CA GLU A 161 -32.86 15.97 8.36
C GLU A 161 -32.34 16.62 9.65
N GLN A 162 -31.76 17.81 9.44
CA GLN A 162 -32.08 19.04 10.17
C GLN A 162 -31.60 19.28 11.63
N THR A 163 -30.68 20.25 11.70
CA THR A 163 -30.84 21.53 12.43
C THR A 163 -30.31 21.64 13.87
N ASN A 164 -29.14 22.29 13.96
CA ASN A 164 -28.83 23.46 14.79
C ASN A 164 -29.44 23.53 16.22
N LYS A 165 -28.61 23.26 17.23
CA LYS A 165 -28.62 24.01 18.50
C LYS A 165 -27.23 23.94 19.17
N GLN A 166 -26.64 25.11 19.34
CA GLN A 166 -25.61 25.36 20.36
C GLN A 166 -26.13 24.92 21.73
N THR A 167 -25.24 24.34 22.56
CA THR A 167 -24.93 24.88 23.89
C THR A 167 -23.65 24.28 24.47
N ASN A 168 -22.96 25.16 25.18
CA ASN A 168 -21.73 25.06 25.96
C ASN A 168 -21.63 23.92 27.00
N ASP A 169 -20.35 23.70 27.37
CA ASP A 169 -19.77 23.34 28.68
C ASP A 169 -20.19 22.01 29.34
N GLU A 170 -19.22 21.11 29.53
CA GLU A 170 -18.59 20.92 30.83
C GLU A 170 -17.41 19.93 30.77
N GLN A 171 -16.28 20.37 31.32
CA GLN A 171 -15.15 19.51 31.70
C GLN A 171 -15.60 18.52 32.77
N THR A 172 -15.20 17.26 32.68
CA THR A 172 -15.10 16.42 33.88
C THR A 172 -13.86 15.55 33.83
N ASN A 173 -13.00 15.88 34.78
CA ASN A 173 -11.78 15.22 35.21
C ASN A 173 -12.09 13.82 35.80
N LYS A 174 -11.32 12.79 35.41
CA LYS A 174 -11.13 11.57 36.22
C LYS A 174 -9.78 10.92 35.93
N GLN A 175 -8.77 11.32 36.69
CA GLN A 175 -7.62 10.50 37.06
C GLN A 175 -8.01 9.53 38.19
N THR A 176 -7.49 8.30 38.10
CA THR A 176 -7.04 7.40 39.19
C THR A 176 -6.11 6.36 38.53
N ASN A 177 -4.80 6.31 38.80
CA ASN A 177 -4.08 5.69 39.94
C ASN A 177 -4.44 4.20 40.12
N ASP A 178 -3.56 3.23 40.38
CA ASP A 178 -2.12 3.10 40.66
C ASP A 178 -1.84 1.57 40.51
N GLU A 179 -0.63 1.14 40.14
CA GLU A 179 0.15 0.21 40.98
C GLU A 179 1.57 -0.03 40.44
N GLN A 180 2.51 0.21 41.36
CA GLN A 180 3.95 0.00 41.27
C GLN A 180 4.31 -1.48 41.46
N THR A 181 5.56 -1.84 41.17
CA THR A 181 6.52 -2.56 42.06
C THR A 181 7.57 -3.29 41.18
N ASN A 182 8.88 -3.37 41.42
CA ASN A 182 9.90 -2.69 42.24
C ASN A 182 11.24 -3.43 41.98
N LYS A 183 12.38 -2.73 42.14
CA LYS A 183 13.76 -3.25 42.40
C LYS A 183 14.45 -4.07 41.28
N GLN A 184 15.74 -3.92 41.00
CA GLN A 184 16.86 -3.48 41.82
C GLN A 184 18.09 -3.14 40.94
N THR A 185 18.73 -2.01 41.19
CA THR A 185 20.13 -1.71 40.82
C THR A 185 21.07 -2.07 41.97
N ASN A 186 22.30 -2.46 41.63
CA ASN A 186 23.57 -2.50 42.38
C ASN A 186 24.60 -3.05 41.34
N ASP A 187 25.83 -2.56 41.13
CA ASP A 187 26.81 -1.91 41.99
C ASP A 187 27.73 -0.95 41.18
N GLU A 188 28.47 -0.15 41.94
CA GLU A 188 29.48 0.85 41.58
C GLU A 188 30.75 0.25 40.93
N GLU A 189 31.46 1.01 40.08
CA GLU A 189 32.75 1.68 40.38
C GLU A 189 33.55 2.04 39.08
N GLU A 190 34.34 3.11 39.20
CA GLU A 190 34.99 3.89 38.15
C GLU A 190 36.15 3.18 37.40
N THR A 191 36.37 3.54 36.13
CA THR A 191 37.69 3.99 35.65
C THR A 191 37.64 4.72 34.30
N LYS A 192 38.54 5.68 34.14
CA LYS A 192 38.71 6.65 33.05
C LYS A 192 39.22 6.01 31.75
N GLU A 193 38.77 6.48 30.59
CA GLU A 193 39.62 6.96 29.47
C GLU A 193 38.80 7.63 28.35
N GLU A 194 39.29 8.76 27.84
CA GLU A 194 38.72 9.49 26.71
C GLU A 194 39.05 8.79 25.37
N GLU A 195 38.05 8.33 24.64
CA GLU A 195 38.16 8.16 23.19
C GLU A 195 36.87 8.61 22.49
N LYS A 196 37.03 9.45 21.45
CA LYS A 196 35.93 10.02 20.67
C LYS A 196 35.11 8.91 20.02
N LYS A 197 33.86 8.74 20.45
CA LYS A 197 32.93 7.78 19.85
C LYS A 197 32.55 8.24 18.43
N SER A 198 33.11 7.58 17.44
CA SER A 198 32.65 7.58 16.06
C SER A 198 31.16 7.23 16.00
N VAL A 199 30.34 8.16 15.50
CA VAL A 199 28.90 7.99 15.18
C VAL A 199 28.76 7.19 13.87
N PHE A 200 29.44 6.06 13.80
CA PHE A 200 29.25 5.07 12.74
C PHE A 200 29.12 3.73 13.43
N VAL A 201 27.89 3.24 13.53
CA VAL A 201 27.63 1.86 13.92
C VAL A 201 28.20 0.98 12.81
N GLN A 202 29.31 0.30 13.09
CA GLN A 202 29.81 -0.72 12.18
C GLN A 202 28.80 -1.87 12.18
N MET A 203 28.04 -2.00 11.09
CA MET A 203 27.14 -3.13 10.90
C MET A 203 27.97 -4.40 10.80
N LYS A 204 27.85 -5.28 11.80
CA LYS A 204 28.39 -6.64 11.70
C LYS A 204 27.72 -7.32 10.51
N LYS A 205 28.51 -7.77 9.54
CA LYS A 205 28.04 -8.62 8.44
C LYS A 205 27.58 -9.95 9.02
N TYR A 206 26.29 -10.13 9.21
CA TYR A 206 25.72 -11.43 9.56
C TYR A 206 25.69 -12.28 8.29
N ASN A 207 26.53 -13.32 8.27
CA ASN A 207 26.41 -14.39 7.29
C ASN A 207 25.28 -15.31 7.76
N ILE A 208 24.03 -14.88 7.55
CA ILE A 208 22.84 -15.68 7.88
C ILE A 208 22.79 -16.81 6.85
N LYS A 209 23.35 -17.98 7.22
CA LYS A 209 22.95 -19.22 6.56
C LYS A 209 21.50 -19.46 6.97
N PRO A 210 20.54 -19.57 6.04
CA PRO A 210 19.18 -19.87 6.42
C PRO A 210 19.17 -21.24 7.12
N LYS A 211 18.75 -21.25 8.38
CA LYS A 211 18.35 -22.50 9.04
C LYS A 211 17.01 -22.88 8.42
N VAL A 212 17.03 -23.86 7.53
CA VAL A 212 15.83 -24.56 7.09
C VAL A 212 15.42 -25.44 8.26
N SER A 213 14.33 -25.09 8.93
CA SER A 213 13.60 -25.97 9.83
C SER A 213 12.61 -26.76 8.99
N ASP A 214 12.66 -28.09 9.07
CA ASP A 214 11.84 -29.05 8.29
C ASP A 214 10.34 -29.05 8.64
N ASP A 215 9.81 -27.96 9.19
CA ASP A 215 8.37 -27.69 9.28
C ASP A 215 8.04 -26.66 8.20
N ASP A 216 8.06 -27.12 6.93
CA ASP A 216 7.80 -26.29 5.76
C ASP A 216 6.40 -25.70 5.84
N GLU A 217 6.33 -24.41 6.18
CA GLU A 217 5.14 -23.59 6.05
C GLU A 217 4.67 -23.70 4.59
N LYS A 218 3.58 -24.44 4.36
CA LYS A 218 2.99 -24.68 3.03
C LYS A 218 2.56 -23.35 2.42
N THR A 219 3.49 -22.72 1.74
CA THR A 219 3.33 -21.41 1.12
C THR A 219 3.64 -21.52 -0.36
N ASN A 220 3.07 -20.61 -1.15
CA ASN A 220 3.36 -20.57 -2.57
C ASN A 220 4.81 -20.11 -2.78
N LYS A 221 5.56 -20.85 -3.59
CA LYS A 221 6.93 -20.50 -3.95
C LYS A 221 6.92 -19.56 -5.15
N PHE A 222 7.56 -18.41 -5.01
CA PHE A 222 7.72 -17.43 -6.09
C PHE A 222 9.19 -17.22 -6.43
N ILE A 223 9.52 -17.22 -7.71
CA ILE A 223 10.89 -17.04 -8.21
C ILE A 223 10.93 -15.88 -9.20
N LYS A 224 11.64 -14.80 -8.84
CA LYS A 224 11.90 -13.68 -9.74
C LYS A 224 12.92 -14.12 -10.80
N LYS A 225 12.51 -14.13 -12.07
CA LYS A 225 13.37 -14.54 -13.19
C LYS A 225 14.09 -13.36 -13.86
N GLY A 226 13.54 -12.15 -13.78
CA GLY A 226 14.17 -10.95 -14.33
C GLY A 226 13.24 -9.75 -14.38
N LYS A 227 13.64 -8.74 -15.16
CA LYS A 227 12.82 -7.57 -15.50
C LYS A 227 11.86 -7.88 -16.65
N LEU A 228 10.90 -7.01 -16.91
CA LEU A 228 9.90 -7.23 -17.98
C LEU A 228 10.56 -7.36 -19.36
N GLN A 229 11.58 -6.55 -19.63
CA GLN A 229 12.36 -6.61 -20.87
C GLN A 229 13.15 -7.92 -21.06
N ASP A 230 13.42 -8.66 -19.98
CA ASP A 230 14.15 -9.93 -20.03
C ASP A 230 13.21 -11.11 -20.35
N TYR A 231 11.90 -10.87 -20.31
CA TYR A 231 10.91 -11.89 -20.62
C TYR A 231 11.01 -12.26 -22.10
N LYS A 232 11.28 -13.55 -22.36
CA LYS A 232 11.26 -14.12 -23.70
C LYS A 232 10.03 -15.02 -23.80
N PRO A 233 9.08 -14.70 -24.69
CA PRO A 233 7.96 -15.61 -24.92
C PRO A 233 8.49 -16.95 -25.38
N PHE A 234 7.79 -18.02 -25.01
CA PHE A 234 8.15 -19.36 -25.43
C PHE A 234 8.26 -19.41 -26.96
N PRO A 235 9.30 -20.08 -27.50
CA PRO A 235 9.30 -20.38 -28.93
C PRO A 235 8.00 -21.14 -29.20
N LEU A 236 7.19 -20.64 -30.14
CA LEU A 236 6.10 -21.43 -30.68
C LEU A 236 6.77 -22.68 -31.26
N GLU A 237 6.55 -23.83 -30.64
CA GLU A 237 6.89 -25.09 -31.29
C GLU A 237 6.11 -25.05 -32.61
N ASP A 238 6.83 -25.12 -33.73
CA ASP A 238 6.21 -25.29 -35.04
C ASP A 238 5.37 -26.58 -34.94
N GLU A 239 4.06 -26.45 -34.68
CA GLU A 239 3.14 -27.57 -34.80
C GLU A 239 3.19 -27.96 -36.28
N GLY A 240 4.01 -28.98 -36.57
CA GLY A 240 4.55 -29.23 -37.89
C GLY A 240 3.50 -29.15 -38.99
N ASP A 241 3.85 -28.45 -40.08
CA ASP A 241 3.16 -28.39 -41.36
C ASP A 241 1.66 -28.73 -41.29
N ARG A 242 0.91 -28.01 -40.46
CA ARG A 242 -0.48 -27.78 -40.83
C ARG A 242 -0.40 -26.77 -41.95
N ASP A 243 -0.86 -27.13 -43.14
CA ASP A 243 -1.07 -26.17 -44.22
C ASP A 243 -2.02 -25.08 -43.68
N ILE A 244 -1.45 -24.03 -43.08
CA ILE A 244 -2.20 -22.84 -42.69
C ILE A 244 -2.51 -22.15 -44.00
N GLU A 245 -3.64 -22.51 -44.59
CA GLU A 245 -4.14 -21.83 -45.77
C GLU A 245 -4.41 -20.38 -45.37
N PHE A 246 -3.57 -19.46 -45.86
CA PHE A 246 -3.74 -18.03 -45.62
C PHE A 246 -4.96 -17.56 -46.39
N VAL A 247 -6.12 -17.66 -45.74
CA VAL A 247 -7.38 -17.17 -46.28
C VAL A 247 -7.37 -15.65 -46.19
N SER A 248 -7.46 -14.95 -47.32
CA SER A 248 -7.60 -13.51 -47.29
C SER A 248 -8.91 -13.10 -46.60
N TYR A 249 -8.94 -11.90 -46.01
CA TYR A 249 -10.16 -11.37 -45.37
C TYR A 249 -11.39 -11.44 -46.29
N SER A 250 -11.17 -11.24 -47.59
CA SER A 250 -12.24 -11.32 -48.60
C SER A 250 -12.79 -12.74 -48.82
N GLN A 251 -11.97 -13.78 -48.66
CA GLN A 251 -12.39 -15.18 -48.75
C GLN A 251 -13.06 -15.63 -47.45
N PHE A 252 -12.55 -15.21 -46.29
CA PHE A 252 -13.21 -15.46 -45.00
C PHE A 252 -14.63 -14.88 -44.97
N ALA A 253 -14.79 -13.63 -45.41
CA ALA A 253 -16.09 -12.95 -45.44
C ALA A 253 -17.09 -13.55 -46.44
N LYS A 254 -16.62 -14.29 -47.46
CA LYS A 254 -17.48 -15.05 -48.37
C LYS A 254 -17.92 -16.36 -47.74
N ASN A 255 -16.96 -17.12 -47.20
CA ASN A 255 -17.22 -18.40 -46.56
C ASN A 255 -18.14 -18.27 -45.33
N ALA A 256 -18.09 -17.14 -44.61
CA ALA A 256 -18.97 -16.87 -43.48
C ALA A 256 -20.42 -16.53 -43.87
N LYS A 257 -20.69 -16.23 -45.15
CA LYS A 257 -22.06 -15.96 -45.65
C LYS A 257 -22.75 -17.20 -46.21
N ASP A 258 -21.99 -18.26 -46.43
CA ASP A 258 -22.47 -19.55 -46.96
C ASP A 258 -22.77 -20.58 -45.84
N LEU A 259 -22.71 -20.14 -44.57
CA LEU A 259 -23.12 -20.86 -43.36
C LEU A 259 -24.46 -20.33 -42.84
#